data_AF-A0A9E4J2P6-F1
#
_entry.id   AF-A0A9E4J2P6-F1
#
_cell.length_a   1.000
_cell.length_b   1.000
_cell.length_c   1.000
_cell.angle_alpha   90.00
_cell.angle_beta   90.00
_cell.angle_gamma   90.00
#
_symmetry.space_group_name_H-M   'P 1'
#
loop_
_entity.id
_entity.type
_entity.pdbx_description
1 polymer ?
#
loop_
_entity_poly.entity_id
_entity_poly.type
_entity_poly.pdbx_seq_one_letter_code
_entity_poly.pdbx_strand_id
1 'polypeptide(L)'
;MGLIARRVEADGIPTLSMTSAFSITRSVNPPRATFLDYPLGHTTGKPLEAGLQAEIVAAGLAAFEELDTPGAVKMLPYRWSEDDEWKREVMLSGDARTDRSAEPVYQRDADRRLAEDAGACPTCVFL
;
A
#
# COMPACT_ATOMS: atom_id res chain seq x y z
N MET A 1 3.24 -8.68 -3.19
CA MET A 1 3.59 -8.31 -4.59
C MET A 1 4.98 -8.83 -5.03
N GLY A 2 5.54 -9.91 -4.45
CA GLY A 2 6.91 -10.32 -4.79
C GLY A 2 7.10 -10.91 -6.19
N LEU A 3 6.16 -11.74 -6.67
CA LEU A 3 6.25 -12.40 -7.98
C LEU A 3 6.18 -11.41 -9.16
N ILE A 4 5.25 -10.46 -9.09
CA ILE A 4 5.09 -9.43 -10.13
C ILE A 4 6.34 -8.55 -10.19
N ALA A 5 6.83 -8.10 -9.03
CA ALA A 5 8.04 -7.30 -8.94
C ALA A 5 9.26 -8.00 -9.58
N ARG A 6 9.44 -9.29 -9.33
CA ARG A 6 10.51 -10.10 -9.95
C ARG A 6 10.39 -10.16 -11.47
N ARG A 7 9.16 -10.31 -12.00
CA ARG A 7 8.95 -10.33 -13.44
C ARG A 7 9.29 -8.97 -14.07
N VAL A 8 8.89 -7.87 -13.42
CA VAL A 8 9.19 -6.51 -13.87
C VAL A 8 10.71 -6.23 -13.87
N GLU A 9 11.42 -6.70 -12.85
CA GLU A 9 12.90 -6.59 -12.79
C GLU A 9 13.60 -7.41 -13.88
N ALA A 10 13.07 -8.58 -14.22
CA ALA A 10 13.59 -9.38 -15.32
C ALA A 10 13.52 -8.65 -16.68
N ASP A 11 12.63 -7.66 -16.80
CA ASP A 11 12.49 -6.79 -17.97
C ASP A 11 13.31 -5.48 -17.83
N GLY A 12 14.18 -5.38 -16.82
CA GLY A 12 15.13 -4.27 -16.63
C GLY A 12 14.55 -3.07 -15.87
N ILE A 13 13.37 -3.18 -15.27
CA ILE A 13 12.73 -2.11 -14.50
C ILE A 13 12.95 -2.36 -13.01
N PRO A 14 13.69 -1.49 -12.29
CA PRO A 14 13.94 -1.69 -10.87
C PRO A 14 12.66 -1.51 -10.06
N THR A 15 12.46 -2.36 -9.06
CA THR A 15 11.28 -2.35 -8.19
C THR A 15 11.65 -2.38 -6.72
N LEU A 16 10.77 -1.78 -5.90
CA LEU A 16 10.84 -1.82 -4.45
C LEU A 16 9.42 -1.85 -3.88
N SER A 17 9.20 -2.68 -2.85
CA SER A 17 7.94 -2.72 -2.10
C SER A 17 8.06 -1.94 -0.80
N MET A 18 7.21 -0.94 -0.57
CA MET A 18 7.03 -0.31 0.75
C MET A 18 5.94 -1.07 1.49
N THR A 19 6.24 -1.61 2.68
CA THR A 19 5.35 -2.57 3.36
C THR A 19 5.25 -2.33 4.87
N SER A 20 4.16 -2.81 5.46
CA SER A 20 3.95 -2.85 6.92
C SER A 20 3.63 -4.26 7.45
N ALA A 21 3.71 -5.29 6.59
CA ALA A 21 3.51 -6.69 6.98
C ALA A 21 4.83 -7.47 6.83
N PHE A 22 5.68 -7.42 7.87
CA PHE A 22 7.06 -7.94 7.77
C PHE A 22 7.13 -9.43 7.42
N SER A 23 6.40 -10.27 8.15
CA SER A 23 6.40 -11.73 7.97
C SER A 23 5.92 -12.13 6.57
N ILE A 24 4.84 -11.51 6.10
CA ILE A 24 4.29 -11.71 4.75
C ILE A 24 5.31 -11.24 3.70
N THR A 25 5.93 -10.08 3.91
CA THR A 25 6.91 -9.53 2.97
C THR A 25 8.13 -10.42 2.81
N ARG A 26 8.65 -10.95 3.93
CA ARG A 26 9.73 -11.96 3.90
C ARG A 26 9.30 -13.22 3.15
N SER A 27 8.09 -13.71 3.40
CA SER A 27 7.56 -14.93 2.75
C SER A 27 7.42 -14.79 1.23
N VAL A 28 6.90 -13.65 0.75
CA VAL A 28 6.75 -13.41 -0.70
C VAL A 28 8.07 -13.03 -1.39
N ASN A 29 9.14 -12.79 -0.63
CA ASN A 29 10.51 -12.57 -1.09
C ASN A 29 10.59 -11.61 -2.31
N PRO A 30 10.22 -10.32 -2.16
CA PRO A 30 10.34 -9.35 -3.26
C PRO A 30 11.82 -9.09 -3.60
N PRO A 31 12.12 -8.50 -4.77
CA PRO A 31 13.48 -8.09 -5.11
C PRO A 31 14.10 -7.19 -4.03
N ARG A 32 13.38 -6.13 -3.65
CA ARG A 32 13.75 -5.18 -2.59
C ARG A 32 12.51 -4.74 -1.83
N ALA A 33 12.65 -4.44 -0.55
CA ALA A 33 11.58 -3.84 0.24
C ALA A 33 12.09 -2.87 1.31
N THR A 34 11.27 -1.88 1.64
CA THR A 34 11.36 -1.14 2.90
C THR A 34 10.20 -1.54 3.79
N PHE A 35 10.47 -1.61 5.09
CA PHE A 35 9.49 -1.93 6.11
C PHE A 35 9.27 -0.74 7.04
N LEU A 36 8.00 -0.41 7.22
CA LEU A 36 7.50 0.63 8.11
C LEU A 36 6.48 0.00 9.07
N ASP A 37 6.76 0.01 10.37
CA ASP A 37 5.92 -0.64 11.40
C ASP A 37 4.69 0.20 11.76
N TYR A 38 3.85 0.44 10.77
CA TYR A 38 2.65 1.27 10.82
C TYR A 38 1.41 0.38 10.56
N PRO A 39 0.18 0.85 10.87
CA PRO A 39 -1.04 0.17 10.44
C PRO A 39 -1.07 -0.03 8.93
N LEU A 40 -1.66 -1.15 8.47
CA LEU A 40 -1.86 -1.39 7.04
C LEU A 40 -2.64 -0.22 6.41
N GLY A 41 -2.21 0.21 5.22
CA GLY A 41 -2.73 1.40 4.55
C GLY A 41 -1.91 2.67 4.77
N HIS A 42 -0.94 2.66 5.70
CA HIS A 42 -0.10 3.81 6.03
C HIS A 42 1.40 3.58 5.71
N THR A 43 1.69 2.75 4.70
CA THR A 43 3.05 2.33 4.31
C THR A 43 3.97 3.47 3.85
N THR A 44 3.41 4.66 3.61
CA THR A 44 4.13 5.86 3.20
C THR A 44 4.03 7.00 4.21
N GLY A 45 3.54 6.75 5.43
CA GLY A 45 3.47 7.76 6.49
C GLY A 45 2.06 7.99 7.07
N LYS A 46 1.99 8.87 8.07
CA LYS A 46 0.75 9.21 8.79
C LYS A 46 -0.19 10.06 7.93
N PRO A 47 -1.51 9.98 8.14
CA PRO A 47 -2.46 10.87 7.48
C PRO A 47 -2.15 12.34 7.79
N LEU A 48 -2.34 13.22 6.81
CA LEU A 48 -2.21 14.68 6.96
C LEU A 48 -0.80 15.19 7.34
N GLU A 49 0.21 14.32 7.37
CA GLU A 49 1.61 14.68 7.64
C GLU A 49 2.46 14.61 6.36
N ALA A 50 2.20 15.51 5.40
CA ALA A 50 2.85 15.48 4.08
C ALA A 50 4.40 15.54 4.14
N GLY A 51 4.96 16.24 5.13
CA GLY A 51 6.42 16.30 5.34
C GLY A 51 7.00 14.93 5.69
N LEU A 52 6.42 14.25 6.69
CA LEU A 52 6.80 12.89 7.06
C LEU A 52 6.62 11.91 5.90
N GLN A 53 5.53 12.05 5.14
CA GLN A 53 5.28 11.19 3.98
C GLN A 53 6.37 11.34 2.92
N ALA A 54 6.79 12.57 2.64
CA ALA A 54 7.86 12.85 1.70
C ALA A 54 9.20 12.25 2.18
N GLU A 55 9.52 12.36 3.48
CA GLU A 55 10.72 11.75 4.06
C GLU A 55 10.72 10.21 3.93
N ILE A 56 9.60 9.56 4.24
CA ILE A 56 9.46 8.10 4.15
C ILE A 56 9.60 7.62 2.70
N VAL A 57 8.97 8.32 1.75
CA VAL A 57 9.09 8.00 0.32
C VAL A 57 10.53 8.21 -0.15
N ALA A 58 11.18 9.30 0.24
CA ALA A 58 12.59 9.55 -0.07
C ALA A 58 13.50 8.46 0.50
N ALA A 59 13.26 7.98 1.73
CA ALA A 59 13.99 6.86 2.32
C ALA A 59 13.77 5.54 1.56
N GLY A 60 12.55 5.34 1.01
CA GLY A 60 12.24 4.24 0.11
C GLY A 60 12.99 4.31 -1.22
N LEU A 61 13.10 5.50 -1.80
CA LEU A 61 13.87 5.73 -3.03
C LEU A 61 15.37 5.53 -2.81
N ALA A 62 15.92 6.07 -1.71
CA ALA A 62 17.33 5.87 -1.35
C ALA A 62 17.69 4.39 -1.16
N ALA A 63 16.74 3.55 -0.72
CA ALA A 63 16.97 2.13 -0.54
C ALA A 63 17.29 1.37 -1.85
N PHE A 64 17.00 1.93 -3.02
CA PHE A 64 17.46 1.35 -4.30
C PHE A 64 18.97 1.31 -4.42
N GLU A 65 19.68 2.26 -3.81
CA GLU A 65 21.14 2.35 -3.82
C GLU A 65 21.80 1.50 -2.73
N GLU A 66 21.05 1.12 -1.70
CA GLU A 66 21.54 0.39 -0.53
C GLU A 66 21.27 -1.12 -0.58
N LEU A 67 20.17 -1.53 -1.24
CA LEU A 67 19.72 -2.92 -1.27
C LEU A 67 20.14 -3.60 -2.57
N ASP A 68 21.27 -4.33 -2.52
CA ASP A 68 21.84 -5.08 -3.65
C ASP A 68 21.42 -6.57 -3.67
N THR A 69 20.95 -7.08 -2.53
CA THR A 69 20.68 -8.50 -2.35
C THR A 69 19.17 -8.77 -2.50
N PRO A 70 18.76 -9.66 -3.42
CA PRO A 70 17.35 -10.02 -3.59
C PRO A 70 16.71 -10.51 -2.28
N GLY A 71 15.56 -9.96 -1.91
CA GLY A 71 14.86 -10.31 -0.67
C GLY A 71 15.29 -9.49 0.54
N ALA A 72 16.23 -8.55 0.37
CA ALA A 72 16.62 -7.64 1.43
C ALA A 72 15.46 -6.69 1.79
N VAL A 73 15.33 -6.43 3.10
CA VAL A 73 14.29 -5.56 3.67
C VAL A 73 14.97 -4.52 4.55
N LYS A 74 14.87 -3.24 4.18
CA LYS A 74 15.36 -2.12 5.00
C LYS A 74 14.29 -1.73 6.03
N MET A 75 14.67 -1.71 7.31
CA MET A 75 13.80 -1.23 8.37
C MET A 75 13.88 0.30 8.42
N LEU A 76 12.75 0.99 8.30
CA LEU A 76 12.72 2.45 8.41
C LEU A 76 12.57 2.87 9.88
N PRO A 77 13.24 3.97 10.32
CA PRO A 77 13.33 4.33 11.73
C PRO A 77 12.14 5.15 12.26
N TYR A 78 11.01 5.18 11.55
CA TYR A 78 9.84 5.98 11.93
C TYR A 78 8.88 5.20 12.83
N ARG A 79 8.21 5.88 13.76
CA ARG A 79 7.25 5.29 14.70
C ARG A 79 5.85 5.84 14.50
N TRP A 80 4.84 4.96 14.63
CA TRP A 80 3.43 5.34 14.51
C TRP A 80 2.99 6.18 15.71
N SER A 81 3.36 5.74 16.91
CA SER A 81 3.11 6.40 18.19
C SER A 81 4.28 6.12 19.13
N GLU A 82 4.28 6.78 20.30
CA GLU A 82 5.30 6.56 21.34
C GLU A 82 5.26 5.14 21.89
N ASP A 83 4.07 4.54 21.95
CA ASP A 83 3.83 3.16 22.38
C ASP A 83 3.21 2.30 21.25
N ASP A 84 3.03 1.02 21.55
CA ASP A 84 2.49 0.00 20.65
C ASP A 84 1.00 -0.33 20.91
N GLU A 85 0.26 0.50 21.65
CA GLU A 85 -1.14 0.21 22.01
C GLU A 85 -2.03 0.07 20.78
N TRP A 86 -1.79 0.90 19.75
CA TRP A 86 -2.47 0.85 18.45
C TRP A 86 -2.46 -0.55 17.81
N LYS A 87 -1.42 -1.36 18.05
CA LYS A 87 -1.31 -2.72 17.49
C LYS A 87 -2.42 -3.61 18.03
N ARG A 88 -2.85 -3.41 19.28
CA ARG A 88 -3.99 -4.15 19.84
C ARG A 88 -5.29 -3.75 19.15
N GLU A 89 -5.52 -2.46 18.97
CA GLU A 89 -6.73 -1.95 18.33
C GLU A 89 -6.91 -2.49 16.90
N VAL A 90 -5.84 -2.46 16.10
CA VAL A 90 -5.91 -2.95 14.70
C VAL A 90 -6.04 -4.47 14.60
N MET A 91 -5.56 -5.23 15.59
CA MET A 91 -5.64 -6.70 15.59
C MET A 91 -6.93 -7.24 16.21
N LEU A 92 -7.56 -6.46 17.09
CA LEU A 92 -8.80 -6.84 17.79
C LEU A 92 -10.05 -6.23 17.18
N SER A 93 -9.91 -5.20 16.33
CA SER A 93 -11.04 -4.71 15.55
C SER A 93 -11.55 -5.84 14.66
N GLY A 94 -12.85 -6.13 14.80
CA GLY A 94 -13.52 -7.13 13.97
C GLY A 94 -13.55 -6.72 12.50
N ASP A 95 -14.24 -7.50 11.68
CA ASP A 95 -14.45 -7.12 10.28
C ASP A 95 -15.32 -5.86 10.21
N ALA A 96 -14.67 -4.71 10.04
CA ALA A 96 -15.33 -3.41 9.89
C ALA A 96 -15.68 -3.10 8.42
N ARG A 97 -15.48 -4.06 7.50
CA ARG A 97 -15.89 -3.87 6.11
C ARG A 97 -17.41 -3.79 6.04
N THR A 98 -17.90 -2.86 5.24
CA THR A 98 -19.34 -2.78 4.92
C THR A 98 -19.75 -4.02 4.13
N ASP A 99 -21.01 -4.44 4.31
CA ASP A 99 -21.60 -5.46 3.46
C ASP A 99 -21.46 -5.06 1.99
N ARG A 100 -21.18 -6.05 1.15
CA ARG A 100 -21.07 -5.82 -0.28
C ARG A 100 -22.47 -5.53 -0.83
N SER A 101 -22.71 -4.30 -1.25
CA SER A 101 -23.92 -3.91 -1.98
C SER A 101 -23.74 -4.11 -3.49
N ALA A 102 -24.85 -4.29 -4.20
CA ALA A 102 -24.90 -4.18 -5.66
C ALA A 102 -25.06 -2.71 -6.13
N GLU A 103 -25.30 -1.79 -5.20
CA GLU A 103 -25.44 -0.37 -5.48
C GLU A 103 -24.06 0.26 -5.77
N PRO A 104 -23.87 0.91 -6.92
CA PRO A 104 -22.63 1.60 -7.22
C PRO A 104 -22.37 2.76 -6.26
N VAL A 105 -21.14 2.82 -5.71
CA VAL A 105 -20.70 3.94 -4.87
C VAL A 105 -19.73 4.81 -5.67
N TYR A 106 -20.02 6.11 -5.72
CA TYR A 106 -19.25 7.08 -6.49
C TYR A 106 -18.43 7.98 -5.56
N GLN A 107 -17.21 8.34 -5.97
CA GLN A 107 -16.36 9.24 -5.19
C GLN A 107 -16.97 10.64 -5.07
N ARG A 108 -17.61 11.14 -6.14
CA ARG A 108 -18.29 12.44 -6.18
C ARG A 108 -19.64 12.31 -6.90
N ASP A 109 -20.55 13.23 -6.59
CA ASP A 109 -21.85 13.35 -7.27
C ASP A 109 -21.74 13.57 -8.78
N ALA A 110 -20.67 14.22 -9.24
CA ALA A 110 -20.39 14.38 -10.66
C ALA A 110 -20.09 13.03 -11.34
N ASP A 111 -19.36 12.13 -10.66
CA ASP A 111 -19.02 10.80 -11.17
C ASP A 111 -20.30 9.95 -11.29
N ARG A 112 -21.25 10.07 -10.33
CA ARG A 112 -22.57 9.44 -10.39
C ARG A 112 -23.37 9.89 -11.62
N ARG A 113 -23.51 11.21 -11.81
CA ARG A 113 -24.26 11.77 -12.94
C ARG A 113 -23.69 11.31 -14.28
N LEU A 114 -22.37 11.35 -14.44
CA LEU A 114 -21.73 10.90 -15.67
C LEU A 114 -21.99 9.41 -15.95
N ALA A 115 -21.97 8.56 -14.93
CA ALA A 115 -22.26 7.14 -15.08
C ALA A 115 -23.74 6.87 -15.42
N GLU A 116 -24.66 7.59 -14.79
CA GLU A 116 -26.11 7.48 -15.02
C GLU A 116 -26.52 8.05 -16.40
N ASP A 117 -26.00 9.22 -16.76
CA ASP A 117 -26.26 9.90 -18.04
C ASP A 117 -25.66 9.12 -19.23
N ALA A 118 -24.55 8.41 -19.02
CA ALA A 118 -23.98 7.52 -20.03
C ALA A 118 -24.87 6.29 -20.34
N GLY A 119 -25.88 6.01 -19.52
CA GLY A 119 -26.81 4.90 -19.69
C GLY A 119 -26.09 3.55 -19.76
N ALA A 120 -26.46 2.71 -20.74
CA ALA A 120 -25.74 1.47 -21.04
C ALA A 120 -24.39 1.79 -21.70
N CYS A 121 -23.42 2.21 -20.89
CA CYS A 121 -22.04 2.37 -21.31
C CYS A 121 -21.55 1.04 -21.93
N PRO A 122 -21.32 0.97 -23.26
CA PRO A 122 -21.05 -0.30 -23.97
C PRO A 122 -19.75 -0.98 -23.52
N THR A 123 -18.87 -0.23 -22.87
CA THR A 123 -17.55 -0.67 -22.39
C THR A 123 -17.47 -0.80 -20.87
N CYS A 124 -18.52 -0.41 -20.14
CA CYS A 124 -18.51 -0.50 -18.68
C CYS A 124 -18.87 -1.93 -18.27
N VAL A 125 -17.96 -2.61 -17.57
CA VAL A 125 -18.19 -3.93 -17.00
C VAL A 125 -18.73 -3.73 -15.58
N PHE A 126 -20.05 -3.81 -15.43
CA PHE A 126 -20.69 -3.88 -14.12
C PHE A 126 -20.73 -5.36 -13.72
N LEU A 127 -19.84 -5.76 -12.79
CA LEU A 127 -19.78 -7.12 -12.23
C LEU A 127 -20.75 -7.29 -11.06
#